data_AF-A0A349WA97-F1
#
_entry.id   AF-A0A349WA97-F1
#
_cell.length_a   1.000
_cell.length_b   1.000
_cell.length_c   1.000
_cell.angle_alpha   90.00
_cell.angle_beta   90.00
_cell.angle_gamma   90.00
#
_symmetry.space_group_name_H-M   'P 1'
#
loop_
_entity.id
_entity.type
_entity.pdbx_description
1 polymer ?
#
loop_
_entity_poly.entity_id
_entity_poly.type
_entity_poly.pdbx_seq_one_letter_code
_entity_poly.pdbx_strand_id
1 'polypeptide(L)'
;MESGAPARDYIHGTELRARADVRVAPEVALMVISRSLKEELEGRVYGAITDTLQTAVDDSLPQEMRWLAIYEELRWPELPTSFSRLFAVVGDRTDDAQRWVNAAVVSHLLMERVPAERVQAPLLLMLGDGKVALRMQTTARHLPDLRYATALLTTAAAVAAQNLPLCGDSQPDTLPPG
;
A
#
# COMPACT_ATOMS: atom_id res chain seq x y z
N MET A 1 6.84 -14.67 0.07
CA MET A 1 7.81 -13.55 0.18
C MET A 1 9.02 -13.90 -0.65
N GLU A 2 9.57 -12.94 -1.37
CA GLU A 2 10.66 -13.09 -2.30
C GLU A 2 11.62 -11.89 -2.18
N SER A 3 12.90 -12.11 -2.48
CA SER A 3 13.94 -11.09 -2.56
C SER A 3 14.65 -11.23 -3.89
N GLY A 4 14.81 -10.15 -4.64
CA GLY A 4 15.46 -10.22 -5.94
C GLY A 4 15.69 -8.87 -6.61
N ALA A 5 15.93 -8.92 -7.92
CA ALA A 5 16.09 -7.73 -8.73
C ALA A 5 14.83 -6.83 -8.63
N PRO A 6 14.99 -5.50 -8.67
CA PRO A 6 13.88 -4.56 -8.69
C PRO A 6 12.96 -4.79 -9.88
N ALA A 7 11.66 -4.92 -9.62
CA ALA A 7 10.60 -4.91 -10.64
C ALA A 7 9.99 -3.51 -10.84
N ARG A 8 10.57 -2.49 -10.19
CA ARG A 8 10.27 -1.07 -10.34
C ARG A 8 11.57 -0.30 -10.40
N ASP A 9 11.58 0.73 -11.22
CA ASP A 9 12.74 1.57 -11.49
C ASP A 9 13.08 2.53 -10.34
N TYR A 10 12.09 2.90 -9.52
CA TYR A 10 12.27 3.67 -8.28
C TYR A 10 12.84 2.83 -7.11
N ILE A 11 13.00 1.51 -7.28
CA ILE A 11 13.67 0.67 -6.29
C ILE A 11 15.09 0.41 -6.75
N HIS A 12 16.05 0.81 -5.91
CA HIS A 12 17.47 0.65 -6.16
C HIS A 12 18.04 -0.52 -5.35
N GLY A 13 18.96 -1.28 -5.96
CA GLY A 13 19.61 -2.41 -5.30
C GLY A 13 18.74 -3.66 -5.28
N THR A 14 18.19 -4.03 -4.12
CA THR A 14 17.39 -5.25 -3.95
C THR A 14 15.96 -4.91 -3.54
N GLU A 15 15.01 -5.64 -4.09
CA GLU A 15 13.60 -5.51 -3.73
C GLU A 15 13.15 -6.72 -2.90
N LEU A 16 12.45 -6.45 -1.79
CA LEU A 16 11.60 -7.40 -1.11
C LEU A 16 10.17 -7.26 -1.60
N ARG A 17 9.58 -8.37 -2.02
CA ARG A 17 8.16 -8.44 -2.36
C ARG A 17 7.49 -9.52 -1.54
N ALA A 18 6.31 -9.20 -1.03
CA ALA A 18 5.52 -10.15 -0.28
C ALA A 18 4.03 -9.93 -0.55
N ARG A 19 3.25 -11.00 -0.49
CA ARG A 19 1.82 -10.97 -0.73
C ARG A 19 1.12 -11.94 0.20
N ALA A 20 -0.05 -11.55 0.67
CA ALA A 20 -0.98 -12.39 1.43
C ALA A 20 -2.41 -12.18 0.88
N ASP A 21 -3.17 -13.27 0.78
CA ASP A 21 -4.60 -13.22 0.51
C ASP A 21 -5.34 -13.04 1.84
N VAL A 22 -6.29 -12.12 1.89
CA VAL A 22 -7.03 -11.75 3.12
C VAL A 22 -8.55 -11.83 2.97
N ARG A 23 -9.06 -12.25 1.80
CA ARG A 23 -10.50 -12.41 1.50
C ARG A 23 -11.37 -11.19 1.86
N VAL A 24 -10.80 -9.99 1.85
CA VAL A 24 -11.57 -8.74 1.99
C VAL A 24 -12.30 -8.43 0.68
N ALA A 25 -13.31 -7.56 0.75
CA ALA A 25 -14.06 -7.14 -0.41
C ALA A 25 -13.14 -6.51 -1.48
N PRO A 26 -13.26 -6.89 -2.76
CA PRO A 26 -12.32 -6.50 -3.81
C PRO A 26 -12.33 -5.00 -4.11
N GLU A 27 -13.40 -4.29 -3.77
CA GLU A 27 -13.54 -2.84 -3.91
C GLU A 27 -12.65 -2.03 -2.95
N VAL A 28 -12.12 -2.66 -1.88
CA VAL A 28 -11.21 -1.96 -0.97
C VAL A 28 -9.89 -1.67 -1.69
N ALA A 29 -9.64 -0.39 -1.96
CA ALA A 29 -8.38 0.10 -2.54
C ALA A 29 -7.72 1.08 -1.57
N LEU A 30 -6.70 0.59 -0.86
CA LEU A 30 -5.95 1.36 0.13
C LEU A 30 -4.45 1.14 -0.03
N MET A 31 -3.68 2.20 0.09
CA MET A 31 -2.23 2.18 -0.05
C MET A 31 -1.56 3.02 1.03
N VAL A 32 -0.56 2.43 1.70
CA VAL A 32 0.38 3.14 2.53
C VAL A 32 1.71 3.23 1.78
N ILE A 33 2.22 4.43 1.61
CA ILE A 33 3.39 4.74 0.79
C ILE A 33 4.35 5.64 1.57
N SER A 34 5.66 5.40 1.47
CA SER A 34 6.65 6.32 2.03
C SER A 34 6.56 7.69 1.37
N ARG A 35 6.75 8.76 2.15
CA ARG A 35 6.56 10.15 1.69
C ARG A 35 7.46 10.50 0.49
N SER A 36 8.74 10.14 0.57
CA SER A 36 9.70 10.34 -0.52
C SER A 36 9.25 9.66 -1.81
N LEU A 37 8.75 8.43 -1.72
CA LEU A 37 8.26 7.68 -2.88
C LEU A 37 6.98 8.30 -3.46
N LYS A 38 6.04 8.73 -2.60
CA LYS A 38 4.83 9.41 -3.07
C LYS A 38 5.16 10.66 -3.88
N GLU A 39 6.02 11.52 -3.35
CA GLU A 39 6.44 12.77 -4.01
C GLU A 39 7.10 12.50 -5.37
N GLU A 40 7.98 11.49 -5.43
CA GLU A 40 8.62 11.07 -6.68
C GLU A 40 7.60 10.57 -7.71
N LEU A 41 6.69 9.68 -7.31
CA LEU A 41 5.69 9.10 -8.21
C LEU A 41 4.65 10.12 -8.66
N GLU A 42 4.22 11.04 -7.80
CA GLU A 42 3.30 12.13 -8.18
C GLU A 42 3.93 13.05 -9.24
N GLY A 43 5.23 13.36 -9.12
CA GLY A 43 5.95 14.12 -10.14
C GLY A 43 5.97 13.41 -11.50
N ARG A 44 6.14 12.08 -11.50
CA ARG A 44 6.10 11.26 -12.72
C ARG A 44 4.68 11.13 -13.31
N VAL A 45 3.66 11.00 -12.46
CA VAL A 45 2.25 10.99 -12.90
C VAL A 45 1.90 12.30 -13.58
N TYR A 46 2.28 13.43 -12.98
CA TYR A 46 2.07 14.74 -13.60
C TYR A 46 2.75 14.84 -14.97
N GLY A 47 4.02 14.42 -15.05
CA GLY A 47 4.77 14.37 -16.32
C GLY A 47 4.07 13.53 -17.39
N ALA A 48 3.63 12.32 -17.04
CA ALA A 48 2.92 11.42 -17.95
C ALA A 48 1.56 12.00 -18.42
N ILE A 49 0.83 12.69 -17.55
CA ILE A 49 -0.43 13.35 -17.91
C ILE A 49 -0.16 14.53 -18.85
N THR A 50 0.89 15.32 -18.59
CA THR A 50 1.23 16.50 -19.42
C THR A 50 1.81 16.13 -20.79
N ASP A 51 2.52 15.01 -20.90
CA ASP A 51 3.13 14.57 -22.17
C ASP A 51 2.14 13.82 -23.09
N THR A 52 0.99 13.37 -22.57
CA THR A 52 0.08 12.52 -23.35
C THR A 52 -1.34 13.07 -23.44
N LEU A 53 -1.58 13.82 -24.52
CA LEU A 53 -2.91 14.06 -25.10
C LEU A 53 -3.39 12.79 -25.82
N GLN A 54 -3.47 11.64 -25.14
CA GLN A 54 -3.88 10.37 -25.75
C GLN A 54 -4.46 9.40 -24.72
N THR A 55 -5.70 8.98 -24.98
CA THR A 55 -6.65 8.19 -24.19
C THR A 55 -6.23 6.73 -23.95
N ALA A 56 -4.93 6.44 -23.85
CA ALA A 56 -4.37 5.07 -23.75
C ALA A 56 -3.37 4.90 -22.58
N VAL A 57 -3.18 5.93 -21.75
CA VAL A 57 -2.19 5.94 -20.66
C VAL A 57 -2.60 5.07 -19.45
N ASP A 58 -3.87 4.68 -19.35
CA ASP A 58 -4.36 4.08 -18.10
C ASP A 58 -3.76 2.68 -17.83
N ASP A 59 -3.49 1.87 -18.87
CA ASP A 59 -2.97 0.50 -18.69
C ASP A 59 -1.44 0.39 -18.67
N SER A 60 -0.71 1.42 -19.11
CA SER A 60 0.77 1.40 -19.13
C SER A 60 1.39 1.82 -17.80
N LEU A 61 0.64 2.55 -16.96
CA LEU A 61 1.12 3.00 -15.67
C LEU A 61 1.17 1.84 -14.64
N PRO A 62 2.25 1.76 -13.82
CA PRO A 62 2.25 0.92 -12.64
C PRO A 62 1.04 1.19 -11.73
N GLN A 63 0.51 0.15 -11.10
CA GLN A 63 -0.69 0.21 -10.26
C GLN A 63 -0.65 1.34 -9.23
N GLU A 64 0.48 1.52 -8.54
CA GLU A 64 0.67 2.56 -7.53
C GLU A 64 0.60 3.99 -8.12
N MET A 65 1.06 4.19 -9.35
CA MET A 65 0.96 5.47 -10.05
C MET A 65 -0.47 5.74 -10.50
N ARG A 66 -1.16 4.70 -11.00
CA ARG A 66 -2.59 4.80 -11.33
C ARG A 66 -3.41 5.17 -10.10
N TRP A 67 -3.11 4.57 -8.95
CA TRP A 67 -3.80 4.89 -7.70
C TRP A 67 -3.52 6.31 -7.21
N LEU A 68 -2.29 6.83 -7.37
CA LEU A 68 -1.99 8.24 -7.08
C LEU A 68 -2.70 9.22 -8.03
N ALA A 69 -3.04 8.79 -9.25
CA ALA A 69 -3.80 9.59 -10.20
C ALA A 69 -5.30 9.60 -9.91
N ILE A 70 -5.83 8.53 -9.30
CA ILE A 70 -7.27 8.33 -9.06
C ILE A 70 -7.67 8.75 -7.65
N TYR A 71 -6.87 8.42 -6.64
CA TYR A 71 -7.22 8.55 -5.24
C TYR A 71 -6.42 9.65 -4.55
N GLU A 72 -7.08 10.32 -3.61
CA GLU A 72 -6.45 11.34 -2.78
C GLU A 72 -5.77 10.74 -1.54
N GLU A 73 -4.94 11.58 -0.91
CA GLU A 73 -4.35 11.26 0.37
C GLU A 73 -5.38 11.41 1.50
N LEU A 74 -5.56 10.35 2.28
CA LEU A 74 -6.48 10.29 3.39
C LEU A 74 -5.78 10.71 4.70
N ARG A 75 -6.48 11.50 5.52
CA ARG A 75 -6.02 11.98 6.83
C ARG A 75 -7.16 11.92 7.84
N TRP A 76 -6.83 11.60 9.09
CA TRP A 76 -7.77 11.60 10.21
C TRP A 76 -7.06 11.94 11.54
N PRO A 77 -7.79 12.44 12.56
CA PRO A 77 -7.19 12.95 13.80
C PRO A 77 -6.36 11.94 14.60
N GLU A 78 -6.71 10.65 14.54
CA GLU A 78 -6.04 9.58 15.28
C GLU A 78 -4.68 9.19 14.66
N LEU A 79 -4.35 9.69 13.46
CA LEU A 79 -3.10 9.38 12.78
C LEU A 79 -1.95 10.24 13.34
N PRO A 80 -0.88 9.65 13.91
CA PRO A 80 0.19 10.41 14.54
C PRO A 80 0.94 11.33 13.56
N THR A 81 1.38 12.50 14.01
CA THR A 81 2.20 13.42 13.20
C THR A 81 3.49 12.78 12.70
N SER A 82 4.10 11.89 13.51
CA SER A 82 5.28 11.12 13.12
C SER A 82 4.99 10.20 11.93
N PHE A 83 3.81 9.57 11.89
CA PHE A 83 3.37 8.79 10.74
C PHE A 83 3.21 9.69 9.52
N SER A 84 2.47 10.79 9.63
CA SER A 84 2.18 11.69 8.51
C SER A 84 3.42 12.33 7.87
N ARG A 85 4.51 12.43 8.65
CA ARG A 85 5.82 12.89 8.19
C ARG A 85 6.57 11.84 7.34
N LEU A 86 6.35 10.55 7.60
CA LEU A 86 7.10 9.46 6.98
C LEU A 86 6.29 8.73 5.91
N PHE A 87 4.97 8.68 6.08
CA PHE A 87 4.05 7.92 5.26
C PHE A 87 2.80 8.73 4.91
N ALA A 88 2.20 8.36 3.78
CA ALA A 88 0.89 8.80 3.37
C ALA A 88 -0.02 7.57 3.22
N VAL A 89 -1.31 7.79 3.47
CA VAL A 89 -2.37 6.82 3.17
C VAL A 89 -3.13 7.36 1.98
N VAL A 90 -3.36 6.55 0.96
CA VAL A 90 -4.04 6.92 -0.29
C VAL A 90 -5.11 5.88 -0.55
N GLY A 91 -6.32 6.31 -0.94
CA GLY A 91 -7.41 5.38 -1.25
C GLY A 91 -8.77 6.05 -1.31
N ASP A 92 -9.80 5.22 -1.43
CA ASP A 92 -11.17 5.70 -1.69
C ASP A 92 -11.95 6.09 -0.42
N ARG A 93 -11.85 5.28 0.64
CA ARG A 93 -12.74 5.37 1.81
C ARG A 93 -11.96 5.56 3.10
N THR A 94 -12.13 6.71 3.75
CA THR A 94 -11.49 7.03 5.04
C THR A 94 -11.85 6.03 6.14
N ASP A 95 -13.09 5.55 6.19
CA ASP A 95 -13.51 4.57 7.21
C ASP A 95 -12.73 3.26 7.11
N ASP A 96 -12.52 2.75 5.90
CA ASP A 96 -11.75 1.53 5.67
C ASP A 96 -10.26 1.78 5.92
N ALA A 97 -9.76 2.97 5.57
CA ALA A 97 -8.41 3.40 5.89
C ALA A 97 -8.13 3.43 7.40
N GLN A 98 -9.07 3.96 8.20
CA GLN A 98 -8.96 4.00 9.66
C GLN A 98 -8.96 2.59 10.28
N ARG A 99 -9.78 1.68 9.74
CA ARG A 99 -9.87 0.29 10.18
C ARG A 99 -8.59 -0.50 9.85
N TRP A 100 -8.01 -0.26 8.68
CA TRP A 100 -6.82 -0.97 8.24
C TRP A 100 -5.51 -0.39 8.78
N VAL A 101 -5.35 0.93 8.74
CA VAL A 101 -4.17 1.66 9.23
C VAL A 101 -4.37 2.01 10.71
N ASN A 102 -4.60 0.97 11.51
CA ASN A 102 -4.82 1.10 12.95
C ASN A 102 -3.51 1.19 13.74
N ALA A 103 -3.61 1.29 15.07
CA ALA A 103 -2.46 1.41 15.96
C ALA A 103 -1.40 0.30 15.77
N ALA A 104 -1.79 -0.94 15.42
CA ALA A 104 -0.86 -2.04 15.23
C ALA A 104 -0.02 -1.84 13.95
N VAL A 105 -0.67 -1.50 12.83
CA VAL A 105 0.02 -1.23 11.56
C VAL A 105 0.89 0.02 11.68
N VAL A 106 0.37 1.09 12.28
CA VAL A 106 1.11 2.34 12.53
C VAL A 106 2.33 2.07 13.40
N SER A 107 2.19 1.30 14.48
CA SER A 107 3.31 0.97 15.37
C SER A 107 4.40 0.19 14.63
N HIS A 108 4.05 -0.75 13.76
CA HIS A 108 5.03 -1.48 12.94
C HIS A 108 5.74 -0.58 11.93
N LEU A 109 5.01 0.32 11.28
CA LEU A 109 5.59 1.27 10.32
C LEU A 109 6.51 2.29 10.99
N LEU A 110 6.19 2.69 12.22
CA LEU A 110 6.99 3.59 13.04
C LEU A 110 8.08 2.89 13.84
N MET A 111 8.15 1.54 13.84
CA MET A 111 9.09 0.80 14.68
C MET A 111 10.54 1.06 14.24
N GLU A 112 11.19 1.98 14.94
CA GLU A 112 12.58 2.41 14.73
C GLU A 112 13.58 1.28 14.96
N ARG A 113 14.04 0.60 13.90
CA ARG A 113 15.35 -0.09 13.89
C ARG A 113 16.18 0.24 12.65
N VAL A 114 15.93 1.42 12.11
CA VAL A 114 16.36 1.81 10.78
C VAL A 114 17.25 3.05 10.91
N PRO A 115 18.55 2.99 10.56
CA PRO A 115 19.36 4.21 10.43
C PRO A 115 18.63 5.19 9.49
N ALA A 116 18.77 6.50 9.74
CA ALA A 116 18.02 7.57 9.04
C ALA A 116 17.94 7.41 7.51
N GLU A 117 18.94 6.76 6.90
CA GLU A 117 18.99 6.40 5.48
C GLU A 117 17.86 5.48 4.98
N ARG A 118 17.34 4.53 5.78
CA ARG A 118 16.16 3.73 5.35
C ARG A 118 14.80 4.31 5.76
N VAL A 119 14.78 5.44 6.46
CA VAL A 119 13.55 6.23 6.62
C VAL A 119 13.07 6.79 5.27
N GLN A 120 13.99 6.96 4.32
CA GLN A 120 13.70 7.42 2.96
C GLN A 120 13.59 6.29 1.93
N ALA A 121 13.83 5.04 2.32
CA ALA A 121 13.79 3.93 1.39
C ALA A 121 12.36 3.70 0.87
N PRO A 122 12.19 3.40 -0.42
CA PRO A 122 10.89 3.05 -1.00
C PRO A 122 10.21 1.93 -0.21
N LEU A 123 9.03 2.24 0.34
CA LEU A 123 8.13 1.27 0.96
C LEU A 123 6.71 1.51 0.46
N LEU A 124 6.07 0.44 0.05
CA LEU A 124 4.71 0.42 -0.46
C LEU A 124 3.96 -0.77 0.12
N LEU A 125 2.85 -0.51 0.81
CA LEU A 125 1.93 -1.51 1.32
C LEU A 125 0.56 -1.24 0.71
N MET A 126 0.07 -2.15 -0.13
CA MET A 126 -1.21 -2.01 -0.82
C MET A 126 -2.18 -3.09 -0.35
N LEU A 127 -3.44 -2.71 -0.22
CA LEU A 127 -4.58 -3.59 -0.08
C LEU A 127 -5.52 -3.34 -1.26
N GLY A 128 -5.74 -4.39 -2.06
CA GLY A 128 -6.64 -4.38 -3.20
C GLY A 128 -6.82 -5.78 -3.78
N ASP A 129 -7.94 -6.02 -4.45
CA ASP A 129 -8.26 -7.35 -5.04
C ASP A 129 -8.15 -8.49 -4.00
N GLY A 130 -8.64 -8.23 -2.78
CA GLY A 130 -8.60 -9.18 -1.67
C GLY A 130 -7.20 -9.54 -1.15
N LYS A 131 -6.15 -8.81 -1.56
CA LYS A 131 -4.75 -9.13 -1.27
C LYS A 131 -4.04 -7.96 -0.61
N VAL A 132 -3.20 -8.26 0.37
CA VAL A 132 -2.18 -7.33 0.86
C VAL A 132 -0.86 -7.62 0.13
N ALA A 133 -0.27 -6.59 -0.46
CA ALA A 133 1.03 -6.65 -1.13
C ALA A 133 2.00 -5.64 -0.49
N LEU A 134 3.22 -6.10 -0.21
CA LEU A 134 4.32 -5.28 0.29
C LEU A 134 5.43 -5.23 -0.75
N ARG A 135 5.96 -4.04 -1.00
CA ARG A 135 7.20 -3.79 -1.74
C ARG A 135 8.10 -2.91 -0.90
N MET A 136 9.36 -3.31 -0.75
CA MET A 136 10.32 -2.56 0.06
C MET A 136 11.71 -2.66 -0.56
N GLN A 137 12.41 -1.53 -0.65
CA GLN A 137 13.82 -1.51 -0.96
C GLN A 137 14.63 -2.05 0.23
N THR A 138 15.56 -2.95 -0.04
CA THR A 138 16.48 -3.52 0.97
C THR A 138 17.90 -3.49 0.46
N THR A 139 18.87 -3.52 1.37
CA THR A 139 20.23 -3.90 1.03
C THR A 139 20.33 -5.42 0.97
N ALA A 140 21.02 -5.94 -0.04
CA ALA A 140 21.03 -7.37 -0.34
C ALA A 140 21.39 -8.23 0.90
N ARG A 141 20.54 -9.22 1.20
CA ARG A 141 20.70 -10.23 2.27
C ARG A 141 20.63 -9.69 3.71
N HIS A 142 19.93 -8.58 3.94
CA HIS A 142 19.71 -8.09 5.30
C HIS A 142 18.56 -8.84 6.01
N LEU A 143 18.89 -9.87 6.80
CA LEU A 143 17.91 -10.65 7.57
C LEU A 143 16.94 -9.79 8.41
N PRO A 144 17.38 -8.70 9.06
CA PRO A 144 16.49 -7.70 9.66
C PRO A 144 15.39 -7.15 8.76
N ASP A 145 15.68 -6.81 7.50
CA ASP A 145 14.66 -6.30 6.57
C ASP A 145 13.64 -7.38 6.22
N LEU A 146 14.09 -8.63 6.04
CA LEU A 146 13.20 -9.76 5.79
C LEU A 146 12.23 -9.99 6.96
N ARG A 147 12.76 -9.96 8.19
CA ARG A 147 11.94 -10.11 9.42
C ARG A 147 10.94 -8.97 9.56
N TYR A 148 11.40 -7.74 9.32
CA TYR A 148 10.55 -6.56 9.33
C TYR A 148 9.42 -6.67 8.30
N ALA A 149 9.76 -6.96 7.04
CA ALA A 149 8.79 -7.11 5.95
C ALA A 149 7.76 -8.21 6.23
N THR A 150 8.21 -9.35 6.79
CA THR A 150 7.32 -10.44 7.19
C THR A 150 6.35 -10.01 8.28
N ALA A 151 6.86 -9.35 9.33
CA ALA A 151 6.04 -8.91 10.45
C ALA A 151 5.03 -7.85 10.01
N LEU A 152 5.46 -6.87 9.22
CA LEU A 152 4.58 -5.83 8.68
C LEU A 152 3.49 -6.43 7.79
N LEU A 153 3.84 -7.32 6.84
CA LEU A 153 2.85 -7.96 5.99
C LEU A 153 1.85 -8.78 6.81
N THR A 154 2.34 -9.57 7.78
CA THR A 154 1.48 -10.44 8.61
C THR A 154 0.52 -9.61 9.44
N THR A 155 1.00 -8.53 10.07
CA THR A 155 0.15 -7.61 10.84
C THR A 155 -0.88 -6.93 9.94
N ALA A 156 -0.45 -6.37 8.80
CA ALA A 156 -1.36 -5.70 7.87
C ALA A 156 -2.42 -6.65 7.30
N ALA A 157 -2.04 -7.90 7.02
CA ALA A 157 -2.97 -8.92 6.55
C ALA A 157 -3.97 -9.34 7.62
N ALA A 158 -3.50 -9.56 8.85
CA ALA A 158 -4.35 -9.91 9.97
C ALA A 158 -5.35 -8.78 10.29
N VAL A 159 -4.89 -7.52 10.29
CA VAL A 159 -5.75 -6.35 10.53
C VAL A 159 -6.78 -6.19 9.42
N ALA A 160 -6.41 -6.37 8.16
CA ALA A 160 -7.35 -6.33 7.03
C ALA A 160 -8.46 -7.39 7.20
N ALA A 161 -8.08 -8.65 7.42
CA ALA A 161 -9.04 -9.75 7.56
C ALA A 161 -9.98 -9.61 8.77
N GLN A 162 -9.56 -8.91 9.81
CA GLN A 162 -10.34 -8.74 11.05
C GLN A 162 -11.27 -7.52 11.01
N ASN A 163 -10.87 -6.44 10.35
CA ASN A 163 -11.51 -5.13 10.52
C ASN A 163 -12.20 -4.60 9.26
N LEU A 164 -12.02 -5.24 8.10
CA LEU A 164 -12.61 -4.79 6.84
C LEU A 164 -13.79 -5.68 6.41
N PRO A 165 -14.69 -5.15 5.57
CA PRO A 165 -15.75 -5.95 4.98
C PRO A 165 -15.13 -7.15 4.25
N LEU A 166 -15.61 -8.34 4.59
CA LEU A 166 -15.23 -9.55 3.90
C LEU A 166 -15.89 -9.57 2.53
N CYS A 167 -15.26 -10.27 1.58
CA CYS A 167 -15.90 -10.61 0.33
C CYS A 167 -17.19 -11.39 0.67
N GLY A 168 -18.34 -10.73 0.50
CA GLY A 168 -19.62 -11.40 0.67
C GLY A 168 -19.79 -12.41 -0.45
N ASP A 169 -20.14 -13.64 -0.10
CA ASP A 169 -20.88 -14.48 -1.05
C ASP A 169 -22.07 -13.63 -1.48
N SER A 170 -22.18 -13.30 -2.77
CA SER A 170 -23.34 -12.60 -3.30
C SER A 170 -24.57 -13.40 -2.88
N GLN A 171 -25.30 -12.92 -1.87
CA GLN A 171 -26.57 -13.52 -1.48
C GLN A 171 -27.48 -13.33 -2.70
N PRO A 172 -27.96 -14.41 -3.37
CA PRO A 172 -28.86 -14.22 -4.48
C PRO A 172 -30.12 -13.53 -3.96
N ASP A 173 -30.48 -12.42 -4.59
CA ASP A 173 -31.74 -11.71 -4.40
C ASP A 173 -32.87 -12.74 -4.28
N THR A 174 -33.37 -12.92 -3.06
CA THR A 174 -34.56 -13.74 -2.85
C THR A 174 -35.73 -12.86 -3.26
N LEU A 175 -36.15 -13.00 -4.52
CA LEU A 175 -37.42 -12.46 -5.00
C LEU A 175 -38.55 -12.89 -4.04
N PRO A 176 -39.46 -11.98 -3.64
CA PRO A 176 -40.59 -12.35 -2.81
C PRO A 176 -41.53 -13.27 -3.59
N PRO A 177 -42.16 -14.28 -2.96
CA PRO A 177 -43.24 -15.02 -3.58
C PRO A 177 -44.44 -14.08 -3.76
N GLY A 178 -45.06 -14.13 -4.94
CA GLY A 178 -46.26 -13.37 -5.30
C GLY A 178 -47.54 -13.86 -4.65
#